data_AF-A0A9P9EYF8-F1
#
_entry.id   AF-A0A9P9EYF8-F1
#
_cell.length_a   1.000
_cell.length_b   1.000
_cell.length_c   1.000
_cell.angle_alpha   90.00
_cell.angle_beta   90.00
_cell.angle_gamma   90.00
#
_symmetry.space_group_name_H-M   'P 1'
#
loop_
_entity.id
_entity.type
_entity.pdbx_description
1 polymer ?
#
loop_
_entity_poly.entity_id
_entity_poly.type
_entity_poly.pdbx_seq_one_letter_code
_entity_poly.pdbx_strand_id
1 'polypeptide(L)'
;MSTPKTYFITGANRGIGKGFTEKLLLDPAKAATLNSLPKGEGSKLIILKLDSQVDANPAAAVAQLQKDHGINSLDVVIANAGIAHSGTTVSKTTPESLRDHFNTNSIGPVTLFQAVSPLLQACSTGNPILFPISTLIGSIGSQDALAAFPQLTTYTVHPGLVLTDMAPSFIPSGIDPASVGAIDVETSVTGLLKLVDSATRAEFGGKFKNYDGTPLPW
;
A
#
# COMPACT_ATOMS: atom_id res chain seq x y z
N MET A 1 -33.43 5.49 -8.26
CA MET A 1 -32.70 4.70 -7.25
C MET A 1 -31.25 4.65 -7.68
N SER A 2 -30.28 4.77 -6.76
CA SER A 2 -28.87 4.61 -7.12
C SER A 2 -28.61 3.19 -7.60
N THR A 3 -27.83 3.01 -8.67
CA THR A 3 -27.40 1.70 -9.15
C THR A 3 -26.73 0.91 -8.02
N PRO A 4 -27.11 -0.36 -7.77
CA PRO A 4 -26.44 -1.21 -6.79
C PRO A 4 -24.94 -1.28 -7.09
N LYS A 5 -24.09 -1.10 -6.06
CA LYS A 5 -22.63 -1.14 -6.19
C LYS A 5 -22.09 -2.54 -5.86
N THR A 6 -21.10 -2.99 -6.62
CA THR A 6 -20.37 -4.24 -6.36
C THR A 6 -19.07 -3.96 -5.61
N TYR A 7 -18.91 -4.62 -4.46
CA TYR A 7 -17.74 -4.49 -3.59
C TYR A 7 -16.93 -5.79 -3.55
N PHE A 8 -15.61 -5.69 -3.68
CA PHE A 8 -14.67 -6.77 -3.40
C PHE A 8 -13.86 -6.42 -2.15
N ILE A 9 -13.84 -7.28 -1.13
CA ILE A 9 -13.22 -6.97 0.17
C ILE A 9 -12.29 -8.13 0.56
N THR A 10 -10.99 -7.87 0.70
CA THR A 10 -10.05 -8.86 1.25
C THR A 10 -10.05 -8.85 2.77
N GLY A 11 -9.80 -9.99 3.42
CA GLY A 11 -9.79 -10.08 4.88
C GLY A 11 -11.17 -9.86 5.53
N ALA A 12 -12.25 -10.18 4.82
CA ALA A 12 -13.63 -9.96 5.25
C ALA A 12 -14.11 -10.86 6.40
N ASN A 13 -13.36 -11.89 6.77
CA ASN A 13 -13.82 -12.91 7.73
C ASN A 13 -13.80 -12.45 9.20
N ARG A 14 -13.11 -11.35 9.52
CA ARG A 14 -13.03 -10.78 10.88
C ARG A 14 -12.70 -9.29 10.86
N GLY A 15 -12.72 -8.65 12.03
CA GLY A 15 -12.22 -7.27 12.22
C GLY A 15 -12.89 -6.25 11.29
N ILE A 16 -12.08 -5.31 10.78
CA ILE A 16 -12.52 -4.20 9.92
C ILE A 16 -13.20 -4.72 8.64
N GLY A 17 -12.63 -5.72 7.98
CA GLY A 17 -13.21 -6.32 6.77
C GLY A 17 -14.61 -6.89 7.01
N LYS A 18 -14.82 -7.63 8.11
CA LYS A 18 -16.16 -8.11 8.50
C LYS A 18 -17.11 -6.96 8.77
N GLY A 19 -16.65 -5.90 9.43
CA GLY A 19 -17.44 -4.69 9.67
C GLY A 19 -17.90 -4.00 8.38
N PHE A 20 -17.03 -3.90 7.37
CA PHE A 20 -17.43 -3.43 6.04
C PHE A 20 -18.49 -4.34 5.42
N THR A 21 -18.26 -5.65 5.41
CA THR A 21 -19.20 -6.62 4.84
C THR A 21 -20.56 -6.56 5.53
N GLU A 22 -20.60 -6.49 6.87
CA GLU A 22 -21.82 -6.33 7.64
C GLU A 22 -22.56 -5.05 7.24
N LYS A 23 -21.89 -3.88 7.23
CA LYS A 23 -22.52 -2.61 6.89
C LYS A 23 -23.02 -2.52 5.45
N LEU A 24 -22.37 -3.22 4.52
CA LEU A 24 -22.75 -3.24 3.10
C LEU A 24 -23.84 -4.27 2.78
N LEU A 25 -23.91 -5.37 3.53
CA LEU A 25 -24.94 -6.40 3.35
C LEU A 25 -26.24 -6.12 4.09
N LEU A 26 -26.19 -5.37 5.20
CA LEU A 26 -27.25 -5.36 6.20
C LEU A 26 -28.15 -4.13 6.20
N ASP A 27 -29.43 -4.41 6.47
CA ASP A 27 -30.17 -3.85 7.61
C ASP A 27 -29.69 -4.55 8.91
N PRO A 28 -29.04 -3.86 9.87
CA PRO A 28 -28.11 -4.44 10.86
C PRO A 28 -28.70 -5.46 11.85
N ALA A 29 -28.25 -6.73 11.79
CA ALA A 29 -28.41 -7.71 12.88
C ALA A 29 -27.26 -8.74 12.98
N LYS A 30 -26.99 -9.19 14.21
CA LYS A 30 -25.82 -9.99 14.66
C LYS A 30 -25.64 -11.32 13.94
N ALA A 31 -24.46 -11.54 13.36
CA ALA A 31 -24.05 -12.83 12.82
C ALA A 31 -22.64 -13.26 13.23
N ALA A 32 -22.48 -14.56 13.49
CA ALA A 32 -21.25 -15.15 14.03
C ALA A 32 -20.18 -15.39 12.95
N THR A 33 -20.59 -15.71 11.73
CA THR A 33 -19.71 -16.01 10.58
C THR A 33 -20.19 -15.26 9.32
N LEU A 34 -19.31 -15.10 8.32
CA LEU A 34 -19.65 -14.49 7.02
C LEU A 34 -20.88 -15.13 6.37
N ASN A 35 -20.97 -16.47 6.39
CA ASN A 35 -22.09 -17.21 5.80
C ASN A 35 -23.43 -16.92 6.47
N SER A 36 -23.40 -16.59 7.77
CA SER A 36 -24.59 -16.32 8.58
C SER A 36 -25.02 -14.85 8.58
N LEU A 37 -24.30 -13.95 7.90
CA LEU A 37 -24.65 -12.53 7.86
C LEU A 37 -26.05 -12.36 7.25
N PRO A 38 -26.98 -11.66 7.92
CA PRO A 38 -28.24 -11.29 7.29
C PRO A 38 -27.97 -10.44 6.04
N LYS A 39 -28.92 -10.44 5.11
CA LYS A 39 -28.80 -9.73 3.83
C LYS A 39 -30.06 -8.90 3.67
N GLY A 40 -29.89 -7.62 3.36
CA GLY A 40 -30.99 -6.78 2.90
C GLY A 40 -31.57 -7.31 1.59
N GLU A 41 -32.79 -6.89 1.27
CA GLU A 41 -33.45 -7.27 0.02
C GLU A 41 -32.58 -6.94 -1.21
N GLY A 42 -32.46 -7.88 -2.14
CA GLY A 42 -31.62 -7.73 -3.34
C GLY A 42 -30.10 -7.82 -3.12
N SER A 43 -29.62 -7.95 -1.88
CA SER A 43 -28.20 -8.08 -1.58
C SER A 43 -27.69 -9.52 -1.72
N LYS A 44 -26.51 -9.69 -2.32
CA LYS A 44 -25.85 -10.99 -2.49
C LYS A 44 -24.46 -10.97 -1.86
N LEU A 45 -24.15 -11.99 -1.06
CA LEU A 45 -22.81 -12.24 -0.54
C LEU A 45 -22.18 -13.41 -1.32
N ILE A 46 -20.99 -13.18 -1.87
CA ILE A 46 -20.13 -14.20 -2.48
C ILE A 46 -18.87 -14.29 -1.62
N ILE A 47 -18.48 -15.50 -1.23
CA ILE A 47 -17.28 -15.75 -0.42
C ILE A 47 -16.27 -16.51 -1.28
N LEU A 48 -15.08 -15.93 -1.39
CA LEU A 48 -13.97 -16.48 -2.17
C LEU A 48 -12.83 -16.82 -1.21
N LYS A 49 -12.08 -17.88 -1.52
CA LYS A 49 -10.81 -18.16 -0.83
C LYS A 49 -9.72 -17.29 -1.45
N LEU A 50 -9.09 -16.47 -0.63
CA LEU A 50 -7.98 -15.61 -1.05
C LEU A 50 -7.00 -15.48 0.11
N ASP A 51 -5.77 -15.95 -0.10
CA ASP A 51 -4.63 -15.68 0.76
C ASP A 51 -3.72 -14.65 0.08
N SER A 52 -3.50 -13.52 0.75
CA SER A 52 -2.70 -12.40 0.25
C SER A 52 -1.19 -12.68 0.21
N GLN A 53 -0.72 -13.80 0.78
CA GLN A 53 0.68 -14.24 0.65
C GLN A 53 0.93 -15.11 -0.60
N VAL A 54 -0.12 -15.51 -1.32
CA VAL A 54 0.00 -16.38 -2.49
C VAL A 54 -0.37 -15.59 -3.74
N ASP A 55 0.63 -15.20 -4.52
CA ASP A 55 0.48 -14.28 -5.67
C ASP A 55 -0.58 -14.72 -6.69
N ALA A 56 -0.78 -16.03 -6.87
CA ALA A 56 -1.75 -16.57 -7.82
C ALA A 56 -3.22 -16.48 -7.33
N ASN A 57 -3.45 -16.33 -6.02
CA ASN A 57 -4.80 -16.41 -5.46
C ASN A 57 -5.75 -15.29 -5.92
N PRO A 58 -5.33 -14.01 -5.99
CA PRO A 58 -6.23 -12.95 -6.49
C PRO A 58 -6.73 -13.21 -7.91
N ALA A 59 -5.85 -13.65 -8.81
CA ALA A 59 -6.23 -14.00 -10.18
C ALA A 59 -7.19 -15.20 -10.22
N ALA A 60 -6.92 -16.23 -9.42
CA ALA A 60 -7.82 -17.39 -9.30
C ALA A 60 -9.20 -17.00 -8.74
N ALA A 61 -9.25 -16.11 -7.75
CA ALA A 61 -10.49 -15.60 -7.18
C ALA A 61 -11.31 -14.77 -8.20
N VAL A 62 -10.65 -13.94 -9.01
CA VAL A 62 -11.30 -13.19 -10.10
C VAL A 62 -11.84 -14.14 -11.17
N ALA A 63 -11.05 -15.14 -11.58
CA ALA A 63 -11.50 -16.13 -12.55
C ALA A 63 -12.70 -16.93 -12.04
N GLN A 64 -12.70 -17.32 -10.76
CA GLN A 64 -13.84 -17.97 -10.12
C GLN A 64 -15.07 -17.05 -10.09
N LEU A 65 -14.89 -15.79 -9.73
CA LEU A 65 -15.95 -14.78 -9.66
C LEU A 65 -16.63 -14.57 -11.02
N GLN A 66 -15.86 -14.51 -12.11
CA GLN A 66 -16.39 -14.38 -13.47
C GLN A 66 -17.11 -15.65 -13.91
N LYS A 67 -16.48 -16.81 -13.74
CA LYS A 67 -16.99 -18.10 -14.21
C LYS A 67 -18.26 -18.55 -13.47
N ASP A 68 -18.24 -18.52 -12.15
CA ASP A 68 -19.28 -19.14 -11.32
C ASP A 68 -20.42 -18.16 -10.97
N HIS A 69 -20.17 -16.86 -11.12
CA HIS A 69 -21.13 -15.83 -10.72
C HIS A 69 -21.42 -14.77 -11.78
N GLY A 70 -20.74 -14.80 -12.93
CA GLY A 70 -20.98 -13.86 -14.03
C GLY A 70 -20.63 -12.41 -13.70
N ILE A 71 -19.84 -12.17 -12.65
CA ILE A 71 -19.47 -10.82 -12.22
C ILE A 71 -18.25 -10.38 -13.01
N ASN A 72 -18.45 -9.44 -13.94
CA ASN A 72 -17.44 -8.93 -14.85
C ASN A 72 -17.10 -7.45 -14.62
N SER A 73 -17.69 -6.83 -13.60
CA SER A 73 -17.43 -5.46 -13.19
C SER A 73 -17.34 -5.36 -11.67
N LEU A 74 -16.50 -4.45 -11.19
CA LEU A 74 -16.39 -4.07 -9.78
C LEU A 74 -16.46 -2.55 -9.67
N ASP A 75 -17.20 -2.03 -8.69
CA ASP A 75 -17.25 -0.59 -8.42
C ASP A 75 -16.21 -0.19 -7.37
N VAL A 76 -16.02 -1.04 -6.35
CA VAL A 76 -15.12 -0.77 -5.23
C VAL A 76 -14.33 -2.01 -4.85
N VAL A 77 -13.01 -1.88 -4.73
CA VAL A 77 -12.14 -2.91 -4.14
C VAL A 77 -11.52 -2.37 -2.86
N ILE A 78 -11.85 -2.98 -1.72
CA ILE A 78 -11.29 -2.66 -0.41
C ILE A 78 -10.15 -3.66 -0.13
N ALA A 79 -8.92 -3.20 -0.30
CA ALA A 79 -7.70 -3.95 0.06
C ALA A 79 -7.47 -3.84 1.57
N ASN A 80 -8.19 -4.66 2.35
CA ASN A 80 -8.19 -4.63 3.81
C ASN A 80 -7.35 -5.74 4.47
N ALA A 81 -7.11 -6.86 3.78
CA ALA A 81 -6.29 -7.93 4.35
C ALA A 81 -4.90 -7.41 4.74
N GLY A 82 -4.50 -7.70 5.98
CA GLY A 82 -3.23 -7.27 6.54
C GLY A 82 -2.88 -8.04 7.80
N ILE A 83 -1.59 -8.09 8.11
CA ILE A 83 -1.03 -8.69 9.32
C ILE A 83 -0.19 -7.69 10.10
N ALA A 84 -0.04 -7.98 11.39
CA ALA A 84 0.91 -7.34 12.27
C ALA A 84 1.46 -8.41 13.22
N HIS A 85 2.71 -8.82 13.06
CA HIS A 85 3.42 -9.59 14.07
C HIS A 85 3.89 -8.65 15.20
N SER A 86 4.26 -9.22 16.35
CA SER A 86 4.55 -8.47 17.58
C SER A 86 5.49 -7.27 17.37
N GLY A 87 5.13 -6.12 17.97
CA GLY A 87 5.89 -4.87 17.94
C GLY A 87 7.15 -4.92 18.80
N THR A 88 8.19 -5.58 18.30
CA THR A 88 9.54 -5.51 18.88
C THR A 88 10.33 -4.34 18.29
N THR A 89 11.47 -3.99 18.89
CA THR A 89 12.36 -2.95 18.33
C THR A 89 12.93 -3.40 16.99
N VAL A 90 13.24 -2.46 16.09
CA VAL A 90 13.87 -2.77 14.79
C VAL A 90 15.10 -3.67 14.95
N SER A 91 15.91 -3.45 15.98
CA SER A 91 17.10 -4.26 16.31
C SER A 91 16.82 -5.72 16.67
N LYS A 92 15.56 -6.09 16.90
CA LYS A 92 15.10 -7.44 17.26
C LYS A 92 14.14 -8.04 16.23
N THR A 93 13.75 -7.27 15.21
CA THR A 93 12.87 -7.76 14.15
C THR A 93 13.63 -8.71 13.24
N THR A 94 13.04 -9.87 12.95
CA THR A 94 13.64 -10.86 12.05
C THR A 94 13.37 -10.54 10.58
N PRO A 95 14.27 -10.90 9.65
CA PRO A 95 14.02 -10.79 8.21
C PRO A 95 12.75 -11.52 7.77
N GLU A 96 12.43 -12.66 8.37
CA GLU A 96 11.24 -13.45 8.07
C GLU A 96 9.96 -12.69 8.43
N SER A 97 9.91 -12.09 9.62
CA SER A 97 8.79 -11.23 10.02
C SER A 97 8.63 -10.05 9.06
N LEU A 98 9.73 -9.41 8.63
CA LEU A 98 9.67 -8.33 7.64
C LEU A 98 9.08 -8.81 6.31
N ARG A 99 9.57 -9.95 5.79
CA ARG A 99 9.07 -10.54 4.54
C ARG A 99 7.59 -10.87 4.62
N ASP A 100 7.11 -11.43 5.73
CA ASP A 100 5.69 -11.76 5.90
C ASP A 100 4.79 -10.52 5.82
N HIS A 101 5.20 -9.42 6.47
CA HIS A 101 4.50 -8.13 6.37
C HIS A 101 4.56 -7.55 4.97
N PHE A 102 5.73 -7.54 4.31
CA PHE A 102 5.87 -7.02 2.95
C PHE A 102 5.03 -7.83 1.96
N ASN A 103 5.04 -9.15 2.07
CA ASN A 103 4.24 -10.04 1.23
C ASN A 103 2.75 -9.75 1.41
N THR A 104 2.27 -9.68 2.65
CA THR A 104 0.83 -9.54 2.92
C THR A 104 0.32 -8.12 2.74
N ASN A 105 1.03 -7.13 3.29
CA ASN A 105 0.55 -5.75 3.44
C ASN A 105 0.98 -4.84 2.28
N SER A 106 1.96 -5.24 1.45
CA SER A 106 2.49 -4.42 0.37
C SER A 106 2.35 -5.11 -0.99
N ILE A 107 2.90 -6.31 -1.15
CA ILE A 107 2.81 -7.08 -2.39
C ILE A 107 1.36 -7.56 -2.62
N GLY A 108 0.69 -8.07 -1.59
CA GLY A 108 -0.69 -8.54 -1.66
C GLY A 108 -1.69 -7.53 -2.26
N PRO A 109 -1.72 -6.26 -1.80
CA PRO A 109 -2.54 -5.23 -2.44
C PRO A 109 -2.18 -4.96 -3.91
N VAL A 110 -0.91 -5.06 -4.30
CA VAL A 110 -0.46 -4.87 -5.69
C VAL A 110 -0.94 -6.02 -6.57
N THR A 111 -0.72 -7.28 -6.17
CA THR A 111 -1.19 -8.46 -6.92
C THR A 111 -2.71 -8.53 -6.98
N LEU A 112 -3.39 -8.10 -5.92
CA LEU A 112 -4.84 -7.90 -5.93
C LEU A 112 -5.24 -6.88 -6.98
N PHE A 113 -4.63 -5.68 -6.99
CA PHE A 113 -4.95 -4.65 -7.98
C PHE A 113 -4.75 -5.15 -9.41
N GLN A 114 -3.62 -5.82 -9.68
CA GLN A 114 -3.35 -6.42 -11.00
C GLN A 114 -4.48 -7.37 -11.43
N ALA A 115 -4.96 -8.22 -10.53
CA ALA A 115 -6.04 -9.16 -10.82
C ALA A 115 -7.41 -8.48 -11.03
N VAL A 116 -7.75 -7.46 -10.22
CA VAL A 116 -9.07 -6.81 -10.26
C VAL A 116 -9.15 -5.64 -11.24
N SER A 117 -8.02 -5.15 -11.74
CA SER A 117 -7.95 -3.96 -12.62
C SER A 117 -8.88 -4.08 -13.85
N PRO A 118 -8.96 -5.21 -14.57
CA PRO A 118 -9.89 -5.34 -15.69
C PRO A 118 -11.38 -5.19 -15.28
N LEU A 119 -11.76 -5.69 -14.10
CA LEU A 119 -13.13 -5.58 -13.60
C LEU A 119 -13.44 -4.15 -13.11
N LEU A 120 -12.45 -3.45 -12.55
CA LEU A 120 -12.56 -2.01 -12.21
C LEU A 120 -12.67 -1.15 -13.47
N GLN A 121 -11.97 -1.47 -14.55
CA GLN A 121 -12.11 -0.77 -15.83
C GLN A 121 -13.50 -0.96 -16.44
N ALA A 122 -14.16 -2.10 -16.18
CA ALA A 122 -15.54 -2.37 -16.56
C ALA A 122 -16.59 -1.83 -15.56
N CYS A 123 -16.18 -0.98 -14.60
CA CYS A 123 -17.02 -0.44 -13.53
C CYS A 123 -18.36 0.12 -14.05
N SER A 124 -19.46 -0.40 -13.50
CA SER A 124 -20.82 -0.11 -13.96
C SER A 124 -21.29 1.29 -13.56
N THR A 125 -20.70 1.87 -12.52
CA THR A 125 -20.99 3.25 -12.10
C THR A 125 -20.13 4.31 -12.78
N GLY A 126 -19.13 3.92 -13.59
CA GLY A 126 -18.18 4.82 -14.22
C GLY A 126 -17.20 5.51 -13.26
N ASN A 127 -17.19 5.10 -11.98
CA ASN A 127 -16.32 5.64 -10.94
C ASN A 127 -15.68 4.50 -10.12
N PRO A 128 -14.69 3.78 -10.69
CA PRO A 128 -14.00 2.69 -10.00
C PRO A 128 -13.18 3.22 -8.82
N ILE A 129 -13.27 2.54 -7.66
CA ILE A 129 -12.52 2.89 -6.46
C ILE A 129 -11.65 1.71 -6.03
N LEU A 130 -10.33 1.91 -6.00
CA LEU A 130 -9.42 1.07 -5.24
C LEU A 130 -9.16 1.73 -3.87
N PHE A 131 -9.49 1.04 -2.79
CA PHE A 131 -9.39 1.54 -1.43
C PHE A 131 -8.48 0.66 -0.57
N PRO A 132 -7.15 0.88 -0.60
CA PRO A 132 -6.21 0.21 0.29
C PRO A 132 -6.32 0.75 1.71
N ILE A 133 -6.49 -0.13 2.69
CA ILE A 133 -6.50 0.24 4.10
C ILE A 133 -5.06 0.30 4.60
N SER A 134 -4.60 1.51 4.93
CA SER A 134 -3.26 1.76 5.48
C SER A 134 -3.33 2.11 6.98
N THR A 135 -2.21 2.55 7.55
CA THR A 135 -2.08 2.89 8.96
C THR A 135 -1.19 4.11 9.16
N LEU A 136 -1.49 4.92 10.19
CA LEU A 136 -0.64 6.03 10.62
C LEU A 136 0.79 5.57 10.98
N ILE A 137 0.94 4.32 11.43
CA ILE A 137 2.26 3.73 11.74
C ILE A 137 3.14 3.60 10.49
N GLY A 138 2.55 3.60 9.29
CA GLY A 138 3.30 3.63 8.02
C GLY A 138 3.77 5.02 7.62
N SER A 139 3.35 6.08 8.31
CA SER A 139 3.77 7.45 8.01
C SER A 139 5.21 7.65 8.45
N ILE A 140 6.13 7.88 7.50
CA ILE A 140 7.54 8.13 7.79
C ILE A 140 7.71 9.46 8.54
N GLY A 141 7.00 10.51 8.11
CA GLY A 141 7.03 11.81 8.77
C GLY A 141 6.46 11.85 10.18
N SER A 142 5.71 10.82 10.58
CA SER A 142 5.22 10.69 11.95
C SER A 142 6.12 9.80 12.82
N GLN A 143 7.20 9.21 12.28
CA GLN A 143 8.05 8.27 13.03
C GLN A 143 8.90 8.93 14.11
N ASP A 144 9.23 10.22 14.01
CA ASP A 144 10.03 10.87 15.07
C ASP A 144 9.30 10.82 16.43
N ALA A 145 7.96 10.85 16.42
CA ALA A 145 7.13 10.70 17.61
C ALA A 145 7.07 9.25 18.15
N LEU A 146 7.54 8.27 17.38
CA LEU A 146 7.54 6.84 17.72
C LEU A 146 8.95 6.30 18.03
N ALA A 147 9.96 7.18 18.07
CA ALA A 147 11.35 6.79 18.23
C ALA A 147 11.67 6.26 19.63
N ALA A 148 12.03 4.98 19.72
CA ALA A 148 12.47 4.35 20.96
C ALA A 148 13.98 4.57 21.28
N PHE A 149 14.72 5.25 20.40
CA PHE A 149 16.18 5.37 20.41
C PHE A 149 16.56 6.87 20.34
N PRO A 150 16.45 7.63 21.45
CA PRO A 150 16.48 9.10 21.43
C PRO A 150 17.82 9.72 21.03
N GLN A 151 18.91 8.96 21.11
CA GLN A 151 20.25 9.43 20.73
C GLN A 151 20.55 9.27 19.23
N LEU A 152 19.76 8.48 18.50
CA LEU A 152 19.99 8.23 17.08
C LEU A 152 19.33 9.33 16.24
N THR A 153 20.11 9.91 15.33
CA THR A 153 19.61 10.78 14.25
C THR A 153 19.31 9.92 13.03
N THR A 154 18.02 9.78 12.68
CA THR A 154 17.59 9.07 11.46
C THR A 154 16.77 9.98 10.57
N TYR A 155 17.14 10.04 9.30
CA TYR A 155 16.45 10.83 8.28
C TYR A 155 16.63 10.18 6.91
N THR A 156 15.75 10.52 5.97
CA THR A 156 15.84 10.02 4.59
C THR A 156 16.41 11.13 3.71
N VAL A 157 17.18 10.74 2.69
CA VAL A 157 17.79 11.67 1.74
C VAL A 157 17.46 11.29 0.30
N HIS A 158 17.10 12.28 -0.51
CA HIS A 158 17.08 12.17 -1.95
C HIS A 158 18.46 12.60 -2.47
N PRO A 159 19.22 11.72 -3.15
CA PRO A 159 20.56 12.04 -3.60
C PRO A 159 20.60 12.98 -4.82
N GLY A 160 19.46 13.46 -5.30
CA GLY A 160 19.30 14.08 -6.61
C GLY A 160 19.06 13.06 -7.71
N LEU A 161 18.85 13.55 -8.93
CA LEU A 161 18.82 12.71 -10.13
C LEU A 161 20.27 12.44 -10.57
N VAL A 162 20.88 11.39 -10.02
CA VAL A 162 22.32 11.15 -10.19
C VAL A 162 22.62 10.35 -11.45
N LEU A 163 23.61 10.80 -12.21
CA LEU A 163 24.15 10.12 -13.39
C LEU A 163 25.00 8.89 -13.02
N THR A 164 24.35 7.83 -12.56
CA THR A 164 24.95 6.51 -12.36
C THR A 164 24.76 5.62 -13.59
N ASP A 165 25.29 4.39 -13.54
CA ASP A 165 25.04 3.35 -14.53
C ASP A 165 23.55 2.92 -14.65
N MET A 166 22.73 3.22 -13.64
CA MET A 166 21.28 3.01 -13.67
C MET A 166 20.50 4.11 -14.40
N ALA A 167 21.13 5.26 -14.69
CA ALA A 167 20.49 6.43 -15.31
C ALA A 167 19.67 6.13 -16.58
N PRO A 168 20.12 5.26 -17.51
CA PRO A 168 19.35 4.93 -18.71
C PRO A 168 17.97 4.31 -18.44
N SER A 169 17.73 3.78 -17.23
CA SER A 169 16.43 3.19 -16.86
C SER A 169 15.35 4.24 -16.55
N PHE A 170 15.75 5.49 -16.27
CA PHE A 170 14.84 6.57 -15.88
C PHE A 170 15.07 7.89 -16.62
N ILE A 171 16.20 8.04 -17.33
CA ILE A 171 16.44 9.11 -18.31
C ILE A 171 16.43 8.45 -19.70
N PRO A 172 15.34 8.59 -20.48
CA PRO A 172 15.26 8.02 -21.82
C PRO A 172 16.35 8.56 -22.74
N SER A 173 16.77 7.74 -23.70
CA SER A 173 17.71 8.17 -24.75
C SER A 173 17.18 9.38 -25.51
N GLY A 174 18.06 10.35 -25.77
CA GLY A 174 17.72 11.60 -26.48
C GLY A 174 17.28 12.75 -25.58
N ILE A 175 17.16 12.53 -24.26
CA ILE A 175 16.99 13.61 -23.28
C ILE A 175 18.37 14.06 -22.80
N ASP A 176 18.65 15.37 -22.90
CA ASP A 176 19.83 15.96 -22.27
C ASP A 176 19.67 15.89 -20.74
N PRO A 177 20.55 15.16 -20.01
CA PRO A 177 20.40 15.03 -18.56
C PRO A 177 20.42 16.37 -17.81
N ALA A 178 21.14 17.37 -18.30
CA ALA A 178 21.16 18.68 -17.67
C ALA A 178 19.78 19.35 -17.71
N SER A 179 19.00 19.11 -18.77
CA SER A 179 17.65 19.67 -18.95
C SER A 179 16.62 19.16 -17.94
N VAL A 180 16.88 18.00 -17.32
CA VAL A 180 16.05 17.40 -16.26
C VAL A 180 16.67 17.56 -14.87
N GLY A 181 17.70 18.39 -14.73
CA GLY A 181 18.36 18.65 -13.46
C GLY A 181 19.20 17.48 -12.95
N ALA A 182 19.69 16.62 -13.85
CA ALA A 182 20.61 15.56 -13.46
C ALA A 182 21.95 16.14 -13.01
N ILE A 183 22.55 15.50 -12.00
CA ILE A 183 23.84 15.89 -11.43
C ILE A 183 24.84 14.73 -11.53
N ASP A 184 26.13 15.07 -11.49
CA ASP A 184 27.18 14.06 -11.38
C ASP A 184 27.25 13.47 -9.97
N VAL A 185 27.96 12.35 -9.86
CA VAL A 185 28.15 11.61 -8.61
C VAL A 185 28.91 12.45 -7.58
N GLU A 186 29.89 13.25 -8.01
CA GLU A 186 30.70 14.07 -7.11
C GLU A 186 29.87 15.15 -6.41
N THR A 187 29.00 15.84 -7.15
CA THR A 187 28.07 16.85 -6.64
C THR A 187 27.11 16.22 -5.63
N SER A 188 26.53 15.07 -5.96
CA SER A 188 25.63 14.34 -5.07
C SER A 188 26.32 13.96 -3.76
N VAL A 189 27.46 13.27 -3.83
CA VAL A 189 28.20 12.79 -2.65
C VAL A 189 28.70 13.95 -1.79
N THR A 190 29.18 15.03 -2.41
CA THR A 190 29.62 16.23 -1.68
C THR A 190 28.48 16.86 -0.89
N GLY A 191 27.28 16.96 -1.48
CA GLY A 191 26.09 17.45 -0.77
C GLY A 191 25.70 16.53 0.38
N LEU A 192 25.62 15.22 0.11
CA LEU A 192 25.24 14.22 1.11
C LEU A 192 26.18 14.19 2.32
N LEU A 193 27.50 14.28 2.10
CA LEU A 193 28.48 14.34 3.20
C LEU A 193 28.33 15.61 4.04
N LYS A 194 28.05 16.76 3.43
CA LYS A 194 27.73 17.98 4.19
C LYS A 194 26.53 17.80 5.10
N LEU A 195 25.49 17.08 4.64
CA LEU A 195 24.33 16.77 5.48
C LEU A 195 24.70 15.85 6.64
N VAL A 196 25.56 14.85 6.41
CA VAL A 196 26.05 13.97 7.49
C VAL A 196 26.77 14.78 8.57
N ASP A 197 27.66 15.68 8.17
CA ASP A 197 28.45 16.49 9.10
C ASP A 197 27.59 17.46 9.92
N SER A 198 26.47 17.93 9.36
CA SER A 198 25.56 18.88 10.03
C SER A 198 24.35 18.22 10.69
N ALA A 199 24.12 16.92 10.53
CA ALA A 199 22.88 16.27 10.91
C ALA A 199 22.69 16.23 12.43
N THR A 200 21.65 16.91 12.92
CA THR A 200 21.16 16.75 14.30
C THR A 200 19.77 16.13 14.30
N ARG A 201 19.42 15.45 15.39
CA ARG A 201 18.08 14.89 15.56
C ARG A 201 16.99 15.97 15.48
N ALA A 202 17.20 17.11 16.13
CA ALA A 202 16.22 18.21 16.12
C ALA A 202 15.99 18.78 14.71
N GLU A 203 17.05 18.87 13.90
CA GLU A 203 16.97 19.45 12.57
C GLU A 203 16.60 18.44 11.48
N PHE A 204 16.98 17.16 11.61
CA PHE A 204 16.83 16.16 10.54
C PHE A 204 15.93 14.99 10.91
N GLY A 205 15.78 14.67 12.20
CA GLY A 205 15.01 13.50 12.67
C GLY A 205 13.63 13.40 12.05
N GLY A 206 13.33 12.27 11.40
CA GLY A 206 12.04 12.03 10.76
C GLY A 206 11.71 12.98 9.61
N LYS A 207 12.71 13.57 8.94
CA LYS A 207 12.55 14.42 7.75
C LYS A 207 13.08 13.74 6.49
N PHE A 208 12.59 14.21 5.35
CA PHE A 208 13.10 13.86 4.02
C PHE A 208 13.80 15.09 3.44
N LYS A 209 15.06 14.95 3.05
CA LYS A 209 15.91 16.06 2.58
C LYS A 209 16.47 15.76 1.19
N ASN A 210 16.60 16.78 0.35
CA ASN A 210 17.38 16.70 -0.88
C ASN A 210 18.89 16.75 -0.56
N TYR A 211 19.75 16.38 -1.51
CA TYR A 211 21.21 16.34 -1.34
C TYR A 211 21.83 17.70 -0.93
N ASP A 212 21.13 18.80 -1.23
CA ASP A 212 21.50 20.18 -0.87
C ASP A 212 20.90 20.65 0.48
N GLY A 213 20.14 19.81 1.18
CA GLY A 213 19.50 20.10 2.46
C GLY A 213 18.07 20.65 2.37
N THR A 214 17.56 20.91 1.17
CA THR A 214 16.18 21.35 0.94
C THR A 214 15.19 20.31 1.45
N PRO A 215 14.14 20.69 2.21
CA PRO A 215 13.12 19.73 2.66
C PRO A 215 12.27 19.20 1.51
N LEU A 216 11.93 17.92 1.57
CA LEU A 216 11.04 17.23 0.63
C LEU A 216 9.78 16.72 1.35
N PRO A 217 8.63 16.65 0.65
CA PRO A 217 7.42 16.06 1.19
C PRO A 217 7.57 14.54 1.34
N TRP A 218 6.92 13.97 2.36
CA TRP A 218 6.81 12.53 2.56
C TRP A 218 5.84 11.87 1.57
#